data_AF-A0AAN8TB96-F1
#
_entry.id   AF-A0AAN8TB96-F1
#
_cell.length_a   1.000
_cell.length_b   1.000
_cell.length_c   1.000
_cell.angle_alpha   90.00
_cell.angle_beta   90.00
_cell.angle_gamma   90.00
#
_symmetry.space_group_name_H-M   'P 1'
#
loop_
_entity.id
_entity.type
_entity.pdbx_description
1 polymer ?
#
loop_
_entity_poly.entity_id
_entity_poly.type
_entity_poly.pdbx_seq_one_letter_code
_entity_poly.pdbx_strand_id
1 'polypeptide(L)' 'MLRGRDFELIPFGVDERICPGLPLAMRLVQIMLGSLLNSFKWKLEEDIESKDLDMEETFSFISSKAHPLRVMSSPL' A
#
# COMPACT_ATOMS: atom_id res chain seq x y z
N MET A 1 11.63 -0.88 12.62
CA MET A 1 12.42 -0.81 11.36
C MET A 1 12.52 -2.22 10.83
N LEU A 2 12.14 -2.45 9.58
CA LEU A 2 12.37 -3.72 8.87
C LEU A 2 13.89 -3.86 8.69
N ARG A 3 14.54 -4.41 9.71
CA ARG A 3 15.98 -4.69 9.71
C ARG A 3 16.09 -6.03 9.00
N GLY A 4 16.83 -6.13 7.90
CA GLY A 4 16.88 -7.26 6.95
C GLY A 4 17.32 -8.62 7.50
N ARG A 5 16.79 -9.04 8.65
CA ARG A 5 16.94 -10.34 9.32
C ARG A 5 15.62 -11.09 9.37
N ASP A 6 14.52 -10.47 8.95
CA ASP A 6 13.21 -11.10 8.75
C ASP A 6 13.12 -11.55 7.29
N PHE A 7 13.58 -12.77 7.00
CA PHE A 7 13.62 -13.31 5.63
C PHE A 7 12.24 -13.56 5.03
N GLU A 8 11.18 -13.49 5.82
CA GLU A 8 9.80 -13.55 5.34
C GLU A 8 9.37 -12.27 4.61
N LEU A 9 10.05 -11.13 4.82
CA LEU A 9 9.67 -9.83 4.26
C LEU A 9 10.89 -9.08 3.71
N ILE A 10 11.06 -9.13 2.39
CA ILE A 10 12.18 -8.51 1.67
C ILE A 10 11.76 -7.49 0.59
N PRO A 11 10.74 -6.63 0.81
CA PRO A 11 10.17 -5.78 -0.25
C PRO A 11 11.13 -4.73 -0.80
N PHE A 12 12.20 -4.41 -0.07
CA PHE A 12 13.24 -3.46 -0.47
C PHE A 12 14.59 -4.12 -0.70
N GLY A 13 14.66 -5.46 -0.76
CA GLY A 13 15.92 -6.19 -0.78
C GLY A 13 16.65 -6.18 0.57
N VAL A 14 17.85 -6.75 0.58
CA VAL A 14 18.71 -6.94 1.76
C VAL A 14 20.15 -6.54 1.46
N ASP A 15 20.89 -6.27 2.53
CA ASP A 15 22.33 -6.07 2.52
C ASP A 15 22.82 -5.01 1.51
N GLU A 16 23.89 -5.30 0.77
CA GLU A 16 24.59 -4.36 -0.11
C GLU A 16 23.76 -3.91 -1.31
N ARG A 17 22.65 -4.60 -1.62
CA ARG A 17 21.73 -4.26 -2.71
C ARG A 17 20.36 -3.82 -2.20
N ILE A 18 20.29 -3.33 -0.96
CA ILE A 18 19.07 -2.75 -0.41
C ILE A 18 18.65 -1.52 -1.23
N CYS A 19 17.35 -1.39 -1.46
CA CYS A 19 16.78 -0.24 -2.18
C CYS A 19 17.16 1.05 -1.43
N PRO A 20 17.86 1.99 -2.09
CA PRO A 20 18.28 3.24 -1.45
C PRO A 20 17.08 4.12 -1.04
N GLY A 21 15.90 3.84 -1.60
CA GLY A 21 14.65 4.51 -1.27
C GLY A 21 14.00 4.05 0.05
N LEU A 22 14.50 3.01 0.74
CA LEU A 22 13.89 2.46 1.94
C LEU A 22 13.55 3.51 3.02
N PRO A 23 14.47 4.42 3.44
CA PRO A 23 14.16 5.39 4.48
C PRO A 23 13.05 6.37 4.06
N LEU A 24 13.04 6.76 2.79
CA LEU A 24 12.04 7.67 2.23
C LEU A 24 10.68 6.98 2.12
N ALA A 25 10.64 5.77 1.56
CA ALA A 25 9.41 5.00 1.39
C ALA A 25 8.72 4.76 2.74
N MET A 26 9.48 4.38 3.77
CA MET A 26 8.95 4.19 5.12
C MET A 26 8.29 5.46 5.67
N ARG A 27 8.92 6.63 5.46
CA ARG A 27 8.37 7.91 5.93
C ARG A 27 7.14 8.32 5.13
N LEU A 28 7.19 8.20 3.81
CA LEU A 28 6.10 8.62 2.92
C LEU A 28 4.85 7.77 3.14
N VAL A 29 4.99 6.43 3.17
CA VAL A 29 3.84 5.53 3.36
C VAL A 29 3.15 5.81 4.69
N GLN A 30 3.92 6.02 5.75
CA GLN A 30 3.36 6.36 7.07
C GLN A 30 2.64 7.70 7.09
N ILE A 31 3.23 8.75 6.49
CA ILE A 31 2.60 10.07 6.42
C ILE A 31 1.33 10.03 5.58
N MET A 32 1.39 9.46 4.38
CA MET A 32 0.23 9.38 3.48
C MET A 32 -0.91 8.60 4.13
N LEU A 33 -0.62 7.41 4.68
CA LEU A 33 -1.64 6.60 5.34
C LEU A 33 -2.22 7.31 6.57
N GLY A 34 -1.37 7.90 7.41
CA GLY A 34 -1.79 8.68 8.57
C GLY A 34 -2.69 9.86 8.18
N SER A 35 -2.32 10.62 7.16
CA SER A 35 -3.11 11.74 6.65
C SER A 35 -4.47 11.30 6.09
N LEU A 36 -4.51 10.21 5.30
CA LEU A 36 -5.74 9.68 4.71
C LEU A 36 -6.71 9.17 5.78
N LEU A 37 -6.21 8.41 6.77
CA LEU A 37 -7.03 7.87 7.85
C LEU A 37 -7.49 8.94 8.85
N ASN A 38 -6.68 9.97 9.08
CA ASN A 38 -7.01 11.04 10.03
C ASN A 38 -7.91 12.14 9.44
N SER A 39 -8.03 12.23 8.11
CA SER A 39 -8.79 13.31 7.47
C SER A 39 -10.14 12.88 6.90
N PHE A 40 -10.33 11.59 6.62
CA PHE A 40 -11.53 11.09 5.94
C PHE A 40 -12.09 9.81 6.57
N LYS A 41 -13.43 9.69 6.52
CA LYS A 41 -14.13 8.42 6.65
C LYS A 41 -14.24 7.78 5.27
N TRP A 42 -13.77 6.55 5.17
CA TRP A 42 -13.73 5.76 3.94
C TRP A 42 -14.86 4.74 3.91
N LYS A 43 -15.54 4.65 2.77
CA LYS A 43 -16.51 3.60 2.45
C LYS A 43 -16.21 3.05 1.07
N LEU A 44 -16.49 1.77 0.83
CA LEU A 44 -16.49 1.23 -0.53
C LEU A 44 -17.66 1.86 -1.32
N GLU A 45 -17.55 1.87 -2.65
CA GLU A 45 -18.70 2.23 -3.49
C GLU A 45 -19.87 1.28 -3.18
N GLU A 46 -21.09 1.82 -3.28
CA GLU A 46 -22.31 1.02 -3.08
C GLU A 46 -22.23 -0.21 -4.01
N ASP A 47 -22.57 -1.38 -3.46
CA ASP A 47 -22.50 -2.72 -4.10
C ASP A 47 -21.19 -3.52 -3.99
N ILE A 48 -20.11 -2.99 -3.38
CA ILE A 48 -18.87 -3.77 -3.16
C ILE A 48 -18.73 -4.15 -1.68
N GLU A 49 -18.90 -5.43 -1.35
CA GLU A 49 -18.49 -5.96 -0.04
C GLU A 49 -16.97 -6.18 0.00
N SER A 50 -16.39 -6.19 1.21
CA SER A 50 -14.95 -6.39 1.39
C SER A 50 -14.42 -7.71 0.80
N LYS A 51 -15.27 -8.75 0.76
CA LYS A 51 -14.95 -10.07 0.21
C LYS A 51 -14.91 -10.08 -1.33
N ASP A 52 -15.56 -9.11 -1.96
CA ASP A 52 -15.70 -9.01 -3.42
C ASP A 52 -14.67 -8.02 -4.00
N LEU A 53 -13.73 -7.56 -3.19
CA LEU A 53 -12.62 -6.72 -3.63
C LEU A 53 -11.70 -7.51 -4.55
N ASP A 54 -11.72 -7.12 -5.82
CA ASP A 54 -10.78 -7.60 -6.80
C ASP A 54 -9.33 -7.26 -6.38
N MET A 55 -8.48 -8.27 -6.30
CA MET A 55 -7.05 -8.13 -6.00
C MET A 55 -6.19 -8.66 -7.16
N GLU A 56 -6.76 -8.83 -8.36
CA GLU A 56 -5.98 -9.17 -9.55
C GLU A 56 -4.91 -8.11 -9.81
N GLU A 57 -3.76 -8.56 -10.29
CA GLU A 57 -2.61 -7.71 -10.57
C GLU A 57 -2.38 -7.59 -12.07
N THR A 58 -1.90 -6.43 -12.50
CA THR A 58 -1.38 -6.24 -13.85
C THR A 58 -0.06 -7.00 -14.03
N PHE A 59 0.08 -7.71 -15.15
CA PHE A 59 1.34 -8.36 -15.50
C PHE A 59 2.33 -7.33 -16.05
N SER A 60 3.02 -6.62 -15.16
CA SER A 60 4.00 -5.59 -15.50
C SER A 60 5.22 -5.65 -14.58
N PHE A 61 6.29 -4.91 -14.93
CA PHE A 61 7.51 -4.83 -14.11
C PHE A 61 7.24 -4.33 -12.69
N ILE A 62 6.19 -3.53 -12.50
CA ILE A 62 5.71 -3.07 -11.19
C ILE A 62 4.33 -3.68 -10.98
N SER A 63 4.17 -4.48 -9.93
CA SER A 63 2.85 -5.00 -9.58
C SER A 63 1.94 -3.84 -9.15
N SER A 64 0.77 -3.78 -9.78
CA SER A 64 -0.29 -2.82 -9.47
C SER A 64 -1.65 -3.48 -9.72
N LYS A 65 -2.69 -3.06 -9.00
CA LYS A 65 -4.04 -3.63 -9.11
C LYS A 65 -4.55 -3.52 -10.55
N ALA A 66 -5.08 -4.61 -11.10
CA ALA A 66 -5.64 -4.69 -12.45
C ALA A 66 -6.76 -3.67 -12.65
N HIS A 67 -7.64 -3.57 -11.66
CA HIS A 67 -8.68 -2.55 -11.58
C HIS A 67 -8.39 -1.59 -10.42
N PRO A 68 -8.53 -0.26 -10.57
CA PRO A 68 -8.32 0.68 -9.48
C PRO A 68 -9.25 0.41 -8.28
N LEU A 69 -8.77 0.64 -7.06
CA LEU A 69 -9.62 0.62 -5.87
C LEU A 69 -10.55 1.84 -5.89
N ARG A 70 -11.86 1.60 -5.78
CA ARG A 70 -12.87 2.67 -5.73
C ARG A 70 -13.43 2.80 -4.32
N VAL A 71 -13.35 4.01 -3.79
CA VAL A 71 -13.76 4.35 -2.42
C VAL A 71 -14.38 5.73 -2.40
N MET A 72 -15.41 5.90 -1.57
CA MET A 72 -15.97 7.19 -1.23
C MET A 72 -15.33 7.72 0.05
N SER A 73 -14.70 8.89 -0.05
CA SER A 73 -14.19 9.63 1.09
C SER A 73 -15.16 10.74 1.48
N SER A 74 -15.54 10.77 2.75
CA SER A 74 -16.24 11.92 3.37
C SER A 74 -15.33 12.54 4.42
N PRO A 75 -15.30 13.88 4.59
CA PRO A 75 -14.59 14.51 5.68
C PRO A 75 -15.01 13.88 7.02
N LEU A 76 -14.04 13.67 7.90
CA LEU A 76 -14.26 13.08 9.23
C LEU A 76 -15.26 13.85 10.07
#